data_AF-A0A2L0GH84-F1
#
_entry.id   AF-A0A2L0GH84-F1
#
_cell.length_a   1.000
_cell.length_b   1.000
_cell.length_c   1.000
_cell.angle_alpha   90.00
_cell.angle_beta   90.00
_cell.angle_gamma   90.00
#
_symmetry.space_group_name_H-M   'P 1'
#
loop_
_entity.id
_entity.type
_entity.pdbx_description
1 polymer ?
#
loop_
_entity_poly.entity_id
_entity_poly.type
_entity_poly.pdbx_seq_one_letter_code
_entity_poly.pdbx_strand_id
1 'polypeptide(L)'
;MLRWLLLSFVVIGLAPGTFLRTPTGQRGDVAEVTVIPITERRGVSGELALTGAWELRSDHGWFGGFSALVASDGPGLIAGSDRGFLLDIDLKGSAPRAVPGSFRYIGRVMGPREELVDLEAVTRDPVSGTLWGAFENFNLVARYAPDGTQTLRRPPQMQRWSTNSGPETLERLADGRFIVMAEGTERGSDNIHPALLFAGDPVEAGKPLAFGFVAPPDYDPVDATALPDGRVLILLRRVEYALPARFDTAIAIADPAEIRAGEVWRAQIIQRMSGGVFADNFEGIAFVPDVADPARGAVWLVSDDNFSVFQKNVLVRFEWSR
;
A
#
# COMPACT_ATOMS: atom_id res chain seq x y z
N MET A 1 36.77 -6.98 -34.14
CA MET A 1 35.64 -7.43 -34.97
C MET A 1 34.57 -8.16 -34.15
N LEU A 2 34.93 -9.14 -33.31
CA LEU A 2 33.98 -9.88 -32.47
C LEU A 2 33.13 -9.01 -31.51
N ARG A 3 33.74 -7.98 -30.89
CA ARG A 3 33.05 -7.05 -29.98
C ARG A 3 31.92 -6.26 -30.65
N TRP A 4 32.16 -5.77 -31.86
CA TRP A 4 31.16 -5.04 -32.64
C TRP A 4 30.02 -5.96 -33.08
N LEU A 5 30.34 -7.21 -33.41
CA LEU A 5 29.37 -8.22 -33.82
C LEU A 5 28.43 -8.64 -32.66
N LEU A 6 28.97 -8.77 -31.44
CA LEU A 6 28.17 -9.01 -30.22
C LEU A 6 27.29 -7.82 -29.86
N LEU A 7 27.79 -6.59 -30.00
CA LEU A 7 27.01 -5.37 -29.82
C LEU A 7 25.84 -5.28 -30.82
N SER A 8 26.07 -5.66 -32.08
CA SER A 8 25.01 -5.73 -33.09
C SER A 8 23.92 -6.73 -32.70
N PHE A 9 24.29 -7.89 -32.15
CA PHE A 9 23.31 -8.89 -31.69
C PHE A 9 22.49 -8.40 -30.49
N VAL A 10 23.10 -7.68 -29.55
CA VAL A 10 22.38 -7.07 -28.42
C VAL A 10 21.43 -5.97 -28.93
N VAL A 11 21.89 -5.08 -29.81
CA VAL A 11 21.06 -4.00 -30.36
C VAL A 11 19.91 -4.55 -31.21
N ILE A 12 20.16 -5.54 -32.08
CA ILE A 12 19.12 -6.16 -32.91
C ILE A 12 18.19 -7.05 -32.07
N GLY A 13 18.70 -7.69 -31.02
CA GLY A 13 17.88 -8.48 -30.09
C GLY A 13 16.95 -7.63 -29.23
N LEU A 14 17.36 -6.39 -28.89
CA LEU A 14 16.56 -5.44 -28.12
C LEU A 14 15.69 -4.52 -28.98
N ALA A 15 16.00 -4.35 -30.28
CA ALA A 15 15.27 -3.46 -31.19
C ALA A 15 13.78 -3.82 -31.43
N PRO A 16 13.35 -5.08 -31.52
CA PRO A 16 11.93 -5.41 -31.67
C PRO A 16 11.07 -4.93 -30.50
N GLY A 17 11.62 -4.92 -29.28
CA GLY A 17 10.92 -4.46 -28.07
C GLY A 17 10.73 -2.94 -28.01
N THR A 18 11.52 -2.15 -28.75
CA THR A 18 11.36 -0.68 -28.78
C THR A 18 10.37 -0.20 -29.84
N PHE A 19 10.09 -1.02 -30.86
CA PHE A 19 9.15 -0.71 -31.95
C PHE A 19 7.75 -1.32 -31.77
N LEU A 20 7.62 -2.40 -30.98
CA LEU A 20 6.33 -2.92 -30.56
C LEU A 20 5.87 -2.19 -29.30
N ARG A 21 5.42 -0.94 -29.45
CA ARG A 21 4.58 -0.32 -28.41
C ARG A 21 3.21 -0.98 -28.51
N THR A 22 2.94 -1.92 -27.62
CA THR A 22 1.55 -2.31 -27.33
C THR A 22 0.81 -1.02 -26.99
N PRO A 23 -0.32 -0.71 -27.63
CA PRO A 23 -1.13 0.44 -27.24
C PRO A 23 -1.48 0.29 -25.77
N THR A 24 -0.84 1.09 -24.92
CA THR A 24 -1.33 1.31 -23.57
C THR A 24 -2.54 2.20 -23.77
N GLY A 25 -3.74 1.72 -23.44
CA GLY A 25 -4.98 2.49 -23.56
C GLY A 25 -4.87 3.89 -22.92
N GLN A 26 -5.87 4.74 -23.16
CA GLN A 26 -5.93 6.03 -22.50
C GLN A 26 -6.24 5.84 -21.01
N ARG A 27 -5.77 6.75 -20.15
CA ARG A 27 -6.08 6.72 -18.70
C ARG A 27 -7.57 6.76 -18.39
N GLY A 28 -8.37 7.29 -19.32
CA GLY A 28 -9.83 7.39 -19.20
C GLY A 28 -10.59 6.19 -19.78
N ASP A 29 -9.90 5.18 -20.30
CA ASP A 29 -10.55 3.95 -20.77
C ASP A 29 -11.14 3.20 -19.56
N VAL A 30 -12.25 2.50 -19.78
CA VAL A 30 -12.86 1.70 -18.71
C VAL A 30 -12.05 0.43 -18.52
N ALA A 31 -11.61 0.15 -17.30
CA ALA A 31 -10.96 -1.11 -16.97
C ALA A 31 -12.01 -2.20 -16.67
N GLU A 32 -11.94 -3.31 -17.40
CA GLU A 32 -12.66 -4.53 -17.06
C GLU A 32 -11.81 -5.37 -16.11
N VAL A 33 -12.15 -5.34 -14.82
CA VAL A 33 -11.37 -6.01 -13.79
C VAL A 33 -12.00 -7.35 -13.42
N THR A 34 -11.26 -8.43 -13.64
CA THR A 34 -11.63 -9.80 -13.27
C THR A 34 -10.96 -10.18 -11.96
N VAL A 35 -11.71 -10.83 -11.06
CA VAL A 35 -11.21 -11.33 -9.78
C VAL A 35 -11.24 -12.86 -9.80
N ILE A 36 -10.06 -13.49 -9.83
CA ILE A 36 -9.92 -14.93 -10.03
C ILE A 36 -9.50 -15.59 -8.71
N PRO A 37 -10.22 -16.59 -8.19
CA PRO A 37 -9.82 -17.25 -6.96
C PRO A 37 -8.51 -18.03 -7.15
N ILE A 38 -7.59 -17.85 -6.21
CA ILE A 38 -6.36 -18.63 -6.11
C ILE A 38 -6.61 -19.81 -5.18
N THR A 39 -6.10 -20.99 -5.50
CA THR A 39 -6.27 -22.22 -4.69
C THR A 39 -5.09 -22.53 -3.78
N GLU A 40 -3.89 -22.00 -4.06
CA GLU A 40 -2.70 -22.18 -3.21
C GLU A 40 -2.92 -21.53 -1.83
N ARG A 41 -2.45 -22.19 -0.78
CA ARG A 41 -2.60 -21.78 0.62
C ARG A 41 -1.31 -21.91 1.43
N ARG A 42 -0.27 -22.54 0.86
CA ARG A 42 1.03 -22.71 1.52
C ARG A 42 1.87 -21.45 1.42
N GLY A 43 2.78 -21.27 2.37
CA GLY A 43 3.64 -20.07 2.43
C GLY A 43 3.15 -19.02 3.41
N VAL A 44 2.19 -19.36 4.26
CA VAL A 44 1.58 -18.48 5.25
C VAL A 44 1.70 -19.14 6.63
N SER A 45 2.16 -18.40 7.63
CA SER A 45 2.34 -18.92 9.00
C SER A 45 2.14 -17.84 10.05
N GLY A 46 1.50 -18.17 11.16
CA GLY A 46 1.20 -17.20 12.20
C GLY A 46 -0.16 -17.43 12.81
N GLU A 47 -0.70 -16.35 13.35
CA GLU A 47 -1.85 -16.35 14.23
C GLU A 47 -3.18 -16.15 13.50
N LEU A 48 -3.16 -15.65 12.26
CA LEU A 48 -4.36 -15.35 11.49
C LEU A 48 -4.67 -16.49 10.51
N ALA A 49 -5.94 -16.88 10.44
CA ALA A 49 -6.38 -17.92 9.52
C ALA A 49 -6.54 -17.35 8.11
N LEU A 50 -5.82 -17.90 7.13
CA LEU A 50 -6.00 -17.56 5.72
C LEU A 50 -7.35 -18.09 5.22
N THR A 51 -8.27 -17.19 4.87
CA THR A 51 -9.64 -17.55 4.44
C THR A 51 -9.93 -17.24 2.97
N GLY A 52 -9.00 -16.65 2.24
CA GLY A 52 -9.14 -16.44 0.81
C GLY A 52 -7.93 -15.76 0.16
N ALA A 53 -7.77 -15.98 -1.14
CA ALA A 53 -6.80 -15.31 -1.99
C ALA A 53 -7.35 -15.22 -3.42
N TRP A 54 -7.16 -14.09 -4.09
CA TRP A 54 -7.65 -13.82 -5.43
C TRP A 54 -6.61 -13.03 -6.24
N GLU A 55 -6.53 -13.31 -7.53
CA GLU A 55 -5.75 -12.51 -8.49
C GLU A 55 -6.68 -11.48 -9.14
N LEU A 56 -6.27 -10.22 -9.13
CA LEU A 56 -6.92 -9.12 -9.84
C LEU A 56 -6.28 -8.99 -11.23
N ARG A 57 -7.08 -9.00 -12.29
CA ARG A 57 -6.60 -8.91 -13.68
C ARG A 57 -7.40 -7.93 -14.50
N SER A 58 -6.72 -7.19 -15.37
CA SER A 58 -7.32 -6.35 -16.39
C SER A 58 -6.35 -6.22 -17.57
N ASP A 59 -6.89 -6.07 -18.78
CA ASP A 59 -6.09 -5.75 -19.98
C ASP A 59 -5.86 -4.23 -20.11
N HIS A 60 -6.37 -3.43 -19.17
CA HIS A 60 -6.19 -1.99 -19.15
C HIS A 60 -4.71 -1.63 -18.91
N GLY A 61 -4.11 -0.83 -19.80
CA GLY A 61 -2.66 -0.55 -19.81
C GLY A 61 -2.11 0.27 -18.63
N TRP A 62 -2.96 0.68 -17.69
CA TRP A 62 -2.57 1.34 -16.43
C TRP A 62 -3.03 0.57 -15.19
N PHE A 63 -3.55 -0.64 -15.35
CA PHE A 63 -3.96 -1.47 -14.22
C PHE A 63 -2.75 -2.15 -13.57
N GLY A 64 -2.77 -2.29 -12.25
CA GLY A 64 -1.64 -2.81 -11.45
C GLY A 64 -1.06 -1.73 -10.55
N GLY A 65 0.12 -1.97 -9.97
CA GLY A 65 0.77 -0.96 -9.15
C GLY A 65 0.08 -0.68 -7.82
N PHE A 66 -0.61 -1.66 -7.20
CA PHE A 66 -1.45 -1.39 -6.02
C PHE A 66 -0.63 -1.32 -4.72
N SER A 67 -0.44 -0.11 -4.23
CA SER A 67 0.41 0.19 -3.07
C SER A 67 -0.36 0.69 -1.84
N ALA A 68 -1.70 0.69 -1.87
CA ALA A 68 -2.50 1.11 -0.73
C ALA A 68 -3.85 0.36 -0.65
N LEU A 69 -4.37 0.16 0.56
CA LEU A 69 -5.70 -0.44 0.76
C LEU A 69 -6.42 0.16 1.97
N VAL A 70 -7.69 0.51 1.80
CA VAL A 70 -8.52 1.01 2.92
C VAL A 70 -9.92 0.42 2.88
N ALA A 71 -10.54 0.25 4.05
CA ALA A 71 -11.96 -0.11 4.12
C ALA A 71 -12.86 1.02 3.59
N SER A 72 -13.90 0.65 2.86
CA SER A 72 -14.89 1.60 2.28
C SER A 72 -16.21 1.56 3.04
N ASP A 73 -17.26 2.22 2.51
CA ASP A 73 -18.60 2.18 3.13
C ASP A 73 -19.25 0.80 2.99
N GLY A 74 -19.73 0.26 4.11
CA GLY A 74 -20.22 -1.11 4.18
C GLY A 74 -19.08 -2.14 4.06
N PRO A 75 -19.37 -3.40 3.74
CA PRO A 75 -18.31 -4.38 3.50
C PRO A 75 -17.73 -4.13 2.10
N GLY A 76 -16.64 -3.36 2.04
CA GLY A 76 -15.94 -3.00 0.82
C GLY A 76 -14.51 -2.50 1.08
N LEU A 77 -13.73 -2.37 0.00
CA LEU A 77 -12.37 -1.84 0.02
C LEU A 77 -12.21 -0.77 -1.07
N ILE A 78 -11.23 0.11 -0.89
CA ILE A 78 -10.66 0.97 -1.94
C ILE A 78 -9.16 0.62 -2.01
N ALA A 79 -8.69 0.16 -3.16
CA ALA A 79 -7.27 -0.04 -3.43
C ALA A 79 -6.72 1.19 -4.15
N GLY A 80 -5.57 1.69 -3.72
CA GLY A 80 -4.83 2.77 -4.35
C GLY A 80 -3.62 2.25 -5.12
N SER A 81 -3.25 2.92 -6.21
CA SER A 81 -2.10 2.56 -7.02
C SER A 81 -1.08 3.70 -7.13
N ASP A 82 0.20 3.33 -7.15
CA ASP A 82 1.37 4.17 -7.46
C ASP A 82 1.21 4.96 -8.78
N ARG A 83 0.40 4.47 -9.73
CA ARG A 83 0.08 5.17 -10.99
C ARG A 83 -0.97 6.27 -10.83
N GLY A 84 -1.47 6.49 -9.62
CA GLY A 84 -2.50 7.49 -9.30
C GLY A 84 -3.91 7.04 -9.67
N PHE A 85 -4.24 5.77 -9.48
CA PHE A 85 -5.59 5.23 -9.67
C PHE A 85 -6.18 4.71 -8.35
N LEU A 86 -7.51 4.73 -8.26
CA LEU A 86 -8.26 4.03 -7.22
C LEU A 86 -9.13 2.95 -7.86
N LEU A 87 -9.31 1.83 -7.17
CA LEU A 87 -10.24 0.75 -7.51
C LEU A 87 -11.15 0.46 -6.32
N ASP A 88 -12.46 0.45 -6.52
CA ASP A 88 -13.40 0.04 -5.47
C ASP A 88 -13.68 -1.47 -5.59
N ILE A 89 -13.67 -2.17 -4.45
CA ILE A 89 -13.90 -3.62 -4.37
C ILE A 89 -15.08 -3.89 -3.42
N ASP A 90 -16.12 -4.55 -3.92
CA ASP A 90 -17.28 -4.98 -3.16
C ASP A 90 -17.01 -6.31 -2.45
N LEU A 91 -17.34 -6.38 -1.15
CA LEU A 91 -17.20 -7.56 -0.31
C LEU A 91 -18.54 -8.11 0.20
N LYS A 92 -19.70 -7.60 -0.27
CA LYS A 92 -21.03 -8.08 0.16
C LYS A 92 -21.31 -9.54 -0.19
N GLY A 93 -20.66 -10.05 -1.23
CA GLY A 93 -20.80 -11.43 -1.69
C GLY A 93 -19.87 -12.40 -0.95
N SER A 94 -19.95 -13.68 -1.31
CA SER A 94 -19.04 -14.72 -0.79
C SER A 94 -17.58 -14.57 -1.26
N ALA A 95 -17.35 -13.76 -2.28
CA ALA A 95 -16.06 -13.47 -2.88
C ALA A 95 -15.97 -11.98 -3.27
N PRO A 96 -14.78 -11.37 -3.22
CA PRO A 96 -14.56 -10.00 -3.64
C PRO A 96 -14.89 -9.82 -5.13
N ARG A 97 -15.40 -8.64 -5.47
CA ARG A 97 -15.68 -8.23 -6.85
C ARG A 97 -15.22 -6.79 -7.06
N ALA A 98 -14.48 -6.53 -8.13
CA ALA A 98 -14.24 -5.15 -8.54
C ALA A 98 -15.55 -4.48 -8.92
N VAL A 99 -15.77 -3.25 -8.45
CA VAL A 99 -16.96 -2.46 -8.81
C VAL A 99 -16.78 -1.96 -10.25
N PRO A 100 -17.70 -2.28 -11.18
CA PRO A 100 -17.58 -1.86 -12.58
C PRO A 100 -17.43 -0.35 -12.73
N GLY A 101 -16.45 0.09 -13.53
CA GLY A 101 -16.19 1.51 -13.79
C GLY A 101 -15.60 2.30 -12.62
N SER A 102 -15.26 1.65 -11.50
CA SER A 102 -14.67 2.33 -10.33
C SER A 102 -13.17 2.60 -10.45
N PHE A 103 -12.48 1.90 -11.37
CA PHE A 103 -11.06 2.13 -11.66
C PHE A 103 -10.89 3.53 -12.27
N ARG A 104 -10.42 4.47 -11.46
CA ARG A 104 -10.47 5.90 -11.79
C ARG A 104 -9.15 6.58 -11.50
N TYR A 105 -8.74 7.46 -12.42
CA TYR A 105 -7.55 8.28 -12.24
C TYR A 105 -7.81 9.41 -11.24
N ILE A 106 -6.94 9.54 -10.26
CA ILE A 106 -6.99 10.59 -9.22
C ILE A 106 -5.75 11.47 -9.19
N GLY A 107 -4.76 11.18 -10.03
CA GLY A 107 -3.53 11.96 -10.04
C GLY A 107 -3.75 13.41 -10.48
N ARG A 108 -2.85 14.29 -10.05
CA ARG A 108 -2.99 15.75 -10.21
C ARG A 108 -1.75 16.37 -10.83
N VAL A 109 -1.90 17.14 -11.89
CA VAL A 109 -0.80 17.94 -12.43
C VAL A 109 -0.40 19.02 -11.41
N MET A 110 0.85 18.95 -10.94
CA MET A 110 1.45 19.88 -9.98
C MET A 110 2.35 20.92 -10.67
N GLY A 111 2.84 20.61 -11.88
CA GLY A 111 3.68 21.50 -12.68
C GLY A 111 3.91 20.95 -14.10
N PRO A 112 4.73 21.62 -14.92
CA PRO A 112 4.94 21.26 -16.33
C PRO A 112 5.46 19.83 -16.58
N ARG A 113 6.07 19.21 -15.56
CA ARG A 113 6.62 17.85 -15.58
C ARG A 113 6.44 17.13 -14.24
N GLU A 114 5.55 17.64 -13.40
CA GLU A 114 5.32 17.12 -12.04
C GLU A 114 3.84 16.75 -11.97
N GLU A 115 3.59 15.47 -11.75
CA GLU A 115 2.26 14.92 -11.56
C GLU A 115 2.25 14.22 -10.22
N LEU A 116 1.26 14.53 -9.40
CA LEU A 116 0.99 13.84 -8.15
C LEU A 116 0.38 12.48 -8.48
N VAL A 117 1.25 11.55 -8.78
CA VAL A 117 1.06 10.10 -8.71
C VAL A 117 1.94 9.59 -7.56
N ASP A 118 2.13 8.28 -7.42
CA ASP A 118 2.96 7.64 -6.39
C ASP A 118 2.25 7.59 -5.03
N LEU A 119 1.06 6.99 -5.03
CA LEU A 119 0.21 6.85 -3.85
C LEU A 119 0.59 5.58 -3.09
N GLU A 120 1.22 5.75 -1.94
CA GLU A 120 1.80 4.64 -1.15
C GLU A 120 0.98 4.26 0.08
N ALA A 121 0.03 5.09 0.49
CA ALA A 121 -0.88 4.73 1.58
C ALA A 121 -2.17 5.54 1.48
N VAL A 122 -3.28 4.95 1.92
CA VAL A 122 -4.59 5.60 1.98
C VAL A 122 -5.24 5.30 3.31
N THR A 123 -5.75 6.34 3.97
CA THR A 123 -6.66 6.18 5.10
C THR A 123 -7.96 6.94 4.87
N ARG A 124 -9.00 6.60 5.64
CA ARG A 124 -10.36 7.10 5.45
C ARG A 124 -10.99 7.46 6.78
N ASP A 125 -11.77 8.54 6.77
CA ASP A 125 -12.74 8.80 7.84
C ASP A 125 -14.05 8.10 7.49
N PRO A 126 -14.48 7.06 8.24
CA PRO A 126 -15.70 6.33 7.93
C PRO A 126 -16.98 7.15 8.12
N VAL A 127 -16.91 8.29 8.82
CA VAL A 127 -18.09 9.13 9.07
C VAL A 127 -18.31 10.11 7.91
N SER A 128 -17.28 10.87 7.55
CA SER A 128 -17.41 11.85 6.46
C SER A 128 -17.18 11.24 5.07
N GLY A 129 -16.42 10.15 4.97
CA GLY A 129 -15.94 9.60 3.72
C GLY A 129 -14.73 10.33 3.12
N THR A 130 -14.13 11.24 3.88
CA THR A 130 -12.87 11.90 3.50
C THR A 130 -11.75 10.87 3.39
N LEU A 131 -10.95 10.98 2.33
CA LEU A 131 -9.75 10.18 2.13
C LEU A 131 -8.50 11.02 2.37
N TRP A 132 -7.46 10.40 2.91
CA TRP A 132 -6.11 10.95 2.90
C TRP A 132 -5.18 9.97 2.20
N GLY A 133 -4.32 10.49 1.32
CA GLY A 133 -3.29 9.72 0.62
C GLY A 133 -1.90 10.26 0.94
N ALA A 134 -0.94 9.36 1.20
CA ALA A 134 0.47 9.70 1.30
C ALA A 134 1.17 9.47 -0.04
N PHE A 135 2.09 10.37 -0.38
CA PHE A 135 2.79 10.34 -1.67
C PHE A 135 4.30 10.39 -1.45
N GLU A 136 5.00 9.33 -1.85
CA GLU A 136 6.41 9.11 -1.59
C GLU A 136 7.28 10.18 -2.24
N ASN A 137 7.20 10.30 -3.56
CA ASN A 137 8.08 11.15 -4.37
C ASN A 137 8.07 12.62 -3.92
N PHE A 138 7.00 13.04 -3.23
CA PHE A 138 6.78 14.40 -2.81
C PHE A 138 6.84 14.62 -1.30
N ASN A 139 6.98 13.56 -0.50
CA ASN A 139 6.90 13.61 0.95
C ASN A 139 5.72 14.47 1.42
N LEU A 140 4.52 14.10 0.97
CA LEU A 140 3.31 14.89 1.21
C LEU A 140 2.10 14.03 1.57
N VAL A 141 1.11 14.69 2.16
CA VAL A 141 -0.22 14.14 2.38
C VAL A 141 -1.24 14.97 1.62
N ALA A 142 -2.16 14.29 0.92
CA ALA A 142 -3.29 14.88 0.24
C ALA A 142 -4.59 14.49 0.96
N ARG A 143 -5.46 15.45 1.23
CA ARG A 143 -6.84 15.22 1.70
C ARG A 143 -7.81 15.40 0.53
N TYR A 144 -8.67 14.41 0.33
CA TYR A 144 -9.76 14.39 -0.64
C TYR A 144 -11.10 14.39 0.11
N ALA A 145 -11.76 15.54 0.16
CA ALA A 145 -13.08 15.65 0.74
C ALA A 145 -14.15 15.04 -0.19
N PRO A 146 -15.29 14.56 0.34
CA PRO A 146 -16.36 13.96 -0.46
C PRO A 146 -16.98 14.89 -1.51
N ASP A 147 -16.87 16.21 -1.31
CA ASP A 147 -17.33 17.23 -2.26
C ASP A 147 -16.36 17.45 -3.43
N GLY A 148 -15.24 16.72 -3.47
CA GLY A 148 -14.19 16.84 -4.46
C GLY A 148 -13.10 17.85 -4.11
N THR A 149 -13.20 18.56 -2.98
CA THR A 149 -12.16 19.48 -2.52
C THR A 149 -10.88 18.74 -2.19
N GLN A 150 -9.77 19.19 -2.76
CA GLN A 150 -8.44 18.62 -2.53
C GLN A 150 -7.52 19.61 -1.83
N THR A 151 -6.92 19.18 -0.72
CA THR A 151 -5.92 19.97 0.02
C THR A 151 -4.63 19.18 0.14
N LEU A 152 -3.49 19.80 -0.16
CA LEU A 152 -2.18 19.16 -0.11
C LEU A 152 -1.30 19.82 0.94
N ARG A 153 -0.50 19.04 1.65
CA ARG A 153 0.53 19.57 2.54
C ARG A 153 1.79 18.71 2.48
N ARG A 154 2.94 19.38 2.45
CA ARG A 154 4.28 18.81 2.69
C ARG A 154 4.69 19.12 4.12
N PRO A 155 4.44 18.24 5.11
CA PRO A 155 4.79 18.52 6.50
C PRO A 155 6.31 18.80 6.61
N PRO A 156 6.74 19.88 7.27
CA PRO A 156 8.17 20.21 7.38
C PRO A 156 9.05 19.09 7.94
N GLN A 157 8.46 18.23 8.78
CA GLN A 157 9.09 17.09 9.41
C GLN A 157 9.44 15.97 8.43
N MET A 158 8.76 15.89 7.29
CA MET A 158 8.98 14.88 6.24
C MET A 158 9.91 15.38 5.13
N GLN A 159 10.31 16.65 5.12
CA GLN A 159 11.10 17.26 4.03
C GLN A 159 12.47 16.61 3.81
N ARG A 160 12.98 15.86 4.79
CA ARG A 160 14.29 15.18 4.73
C ARG A 160 14.17 13.67 4.58
N TRP A 161 12.95 13.15 4.49
CA TRP A 161 12.75 11.73 4.20
C TRP A 161 13.23 11.45 2.77
N SER A 162 13.58 10.20 2.51
CA SER A 162 13.96 9.77 1.17
C SER A 162 12.82 10.07 0.19
N THR A 163 13.14 10.37 -1.06
CA THR A 163 12.13 10.52 -2.12
C THR A 163 11.78 9.19 -2.79
N ASN A 164 12.41 8.09 -2.34
CA ASN A 164 12.25 6.72 -2.85
C ASN A 164 12.20 5.69 -1.70
N SER A 165 11.95 6.19 -0.48
CA SER A 165 11.54 5.41 0.70
C SER A 165 10.83 6.38 1.67
N GLY A 166 9.81 7.06 1.14
CA GLY A 166 9.11 8.20 1.73
C GLY A 166 7.98 7.78 2.68
N PRO A 167 6.91 8.57 2.86
CA PRO A 167 5.75 8.19 3.67
C PRO A 167 4.95 7.04 3.04
N GLU A 168 5.35 5.80 3.32
CA GLU A 168 4.65 4.59 2.85
C GLU A 168 3.64 4.05 3.84
N THR A 169 3.54 4.62 5.05
CA THR A 169 2.46 4.24 5.96
C THR A 169 1.71 5.48 6.42
N LEU A 170 0.39 5.47 6.28
CA LEU A 170 -0.51 6.53 6.75
C LEU A 170 -1.77 5.89 7.31
N GLU A 171 -2.02 6.08 8.61
CA GLU A 171 -3.26 5.58 9.21
C GLU A 171 -3.91 6.60 10.15
N ARG A 172 -5.24 6.72 10.03
CA ARG A 172 -6.09 7.52 10.92
C ARG A 172 -6.59 6.65 12.07
N LEU A 173 -6.28 7.04 13.31
CA LEU A 173 -6.76 6.38 14.51
C LEU A 173 -8.21 6.76 14.83
N ALA A 174 -8.88 5.92 15.63
CA ALA A 174 -10.27 6.15 16.03
C ALA A 174 -10.50 7.48 16.76
N ASP A 175 -9.49 7.96 17.50
CA ASP A 175 -9.52 9.24 18.21
C ASP A 175 -9.19 10.46 17.32
N GLY A 176 -8.97 10.25 16.03
CA GLY A 176 -8.70 11.30 15.05
C GLY A 176 -7.22 11.68 14.91
N ARG A 177 -6.31 11.07 15.69
CA ARG A 177 -4.88 11.17 15.44
C ARG A 177 -4.49 10.47 14.15
N PHE A 178 -3.34 10.82 13.59
CA PHE A 178 -2.78 10.15 12.41
C PHE A 178 -1.35 9.69 12.68
N ILE A 179 -1.04 8.46 12.28
CA ILE A 179 0.32 7.93 12.23
C ILE A 179 0.81 8.03 10.80
N VAL A 180 2.04 8.51 10.62
CA VAL A 180 2.76 8.46 9.35
C VAL A 180 4.14 7.86 9.62
N MET A 181 4.56 6.87 8.84
CA MET A 181 5.90 6.28 8.93
C MET A 181 6.56 6.30 7.56
N ALA A 182 7.88 6.52 7.55
CA ALA A 182 8.66 6.32 6.34
C ALA A 182 9.00 4.83 6.15
N GLU A 183 9.12 4.39 4.91
CA GLU A 183 9.72 3.09 4.58
C GLU A 183 11.24 3.11 4.85
N GLY A 184 11.87 4.27 4.60
CA GLY A 184 13.31 4.39 4.70
C GLY A 184 13.78 4.57 6.14
N THR A 185 14.90 3.94 6.48
CA THR A 185 15.45 4.07 7.83
C THR A 185 16.08 5.44 8.10
N GLU A 186 16.13 5.82 9.38
CA GLU A 186 16.92 6.94 9.86
C GLU A 186 18.40 6.75 9.52
N ARG A 187 19.08 7.86 9.18
CA ARG A 187 20.50 7.82 8.83
C ARG A 187 21.33 7.20 9.96
N GLY A 188 21.99 6.08 9.66
CA GLY A 188 22.85 5.36 10.60
C GLY A 188 22.12 4.31 11.43
N SER A 189 20.87 4.00 11.09
CA SER A 189 20.13 2.84 11.60
C SER A 189 19.75 1.90 10.45
N ASP A 190 19.70 0.61 10.75
CA ASP A 190 19.29 -0.44 9.82
C ASP A 190 17.83 -0.88 10.05
N ASN A 191 17.14 -0.35 11.06
CA ASN A 191 15.78 -0.80 11.39
C ASN A 191 14.91 0.22 12.14
N ILE A 192 15.37 1.46 12.32
CA ILE A 192 14.58 2.55 12.88
C ILE A 192 14.06 3.40 11.75
N HIS A 193 12.75 3.45 11.62
CA HIS A 193 12.00 4.19 10.60
C HIS A 193 11.49 5.51 11.20
N PRO A 194 11.78 6.68 10.61
CA PRO A 194 11.23 7.95 11.05
C PRO A 194 9.70 7.92 11.02
N ALA A 195 9.07 8.36 12.11
CA ALA A 195 7.61 8.36 12.21
C ALA A 195 7.07 9.60 12.91
N LEU A 196 5.82 9.92 12.60
CA LEU A 196 5.11 11.11 13.06
C LEU A 196 3.71 10.72 13.56
N LEU A 197 3.36 11.23 14.74
CA LEU A 197 2.01 11.16 15.29
C LEU A 197 1.41 12.57 15.28
N PHE A 198 0.45 12.80 14.39
CA PHE A 198 -0.32 14.05 14.33
C PHE A 198 -1.49 13.97 15.31
N ALA A 199 -1.77 15.08 16.00
CA ALA A 199 -2.92 15.19 16.92
C ALA A 199 -4.28 15.25 16.19
N GLY A 200 -4.27 15.40 14.87
CA GLY A 200 -5.41 15.58 14.00
C GLY A 200 -4.97 15.51 12.55
N ASP A 201 -5.76 16.10 11.65
CA ASP A 201 -5.52 16.08 10.21
C ASP A 201 -4.10 16.58 9.81
N PRO A 202 -3.27 15.75 9.13
CA PRO A 202 -1.91 16.11 8.75
C PRO A 202 -1.84 17.25 7.71
N VAL A 203 -2.95 17.57 7.00
CA VAL A 203 -2.99 18.71 6.09
C VAL A 203 -3.21 20.05 6.80
N GLU A 204 -3.61 20.04 8.07
CA GLU A 204 -3.85 21.25 8.87
C GLU A 204 -2.62 21.70 9.64
N ALA A 205 -2.50 22.99 9.95
CA ALA A 205 -1.35 23.50 10.69
C ALA A 205 -1.21 22.83 12.07
N GLY A 206 -0.01 22.36 12.39
CA GLY A 206 0.27 21.64 13.63
C GLY A 206 1.66 21.00 13.60
N LYS A 207 2.26 20.82 14.78
CA LYS A 207 3.53 20.11 14.96
C LYS A 207 3.23 18.68 15.44
N PRO A 208 3.48 17.64 14.64
CA PRO A 208 3.37 16.26 15.11
C PRO A 208 4.40 15.94 16.19
N LEU A 209 4.11 14.91 16.97
CA LEU A 209 5.07 14.22 17.82
C LEU A 209 5.92 13.31 16.94
N ALA A 210 7.24 13.51 16.93
CA ALA A 210 8.16 12.63 16.22
C ALA A 210 8.61 11.47 17.11
N PHE A 211 8.70 10.27 16.52
CA PHE A 211 9.16 9.04 17.17
C PHE A 211 9.82 8.14 16.12
N GLY A 212 10.50 7.07 16.56
CA GLY A 212 11.06 6.06 15.65
C GLY A 212 10.22 4.79 15.70
N PHE A 213 9.85 4.21 14.57
CA PHE A 213 9.29 2.86 14.52
C PHE A 213 10.44 1.86 14.36
N VAL A 214 10.55 0.90 15.28
CA VAL A 214 11.55 -0.17 15.16
C VAL A 214 10.90 -1.36 14.49
N ALA A 215 11.26 -1.57 13.23
CA ALA A 215 10.90 -2.78 12.52
C ALA A 215 11.77 -3.97 12.99
N PRO A 216 11.25 -5.20 12.91
CA PRO A 216 12.08 -6.40 12.90
C PRO A 216 13.20 -6.29 11.86
N PRO A 217 14.37 -6.92 12.07
CA PRO A 217 15.48 -6.82 11.13
C PRO A 217 15.08 -7.14 9.69
N ASP A 218 15.59 -6.35 8.75
CA ASP A 218 15.36 -6.45 7.31
C ASP A 218 13.91 -6.23 6.85
N TYR A 219 13.03 -5.74 7.72
CA TYR A 219 11.66 -5.38 7.36
C TYR A 219 11.47 -3.87 7.35
N ASP A 220 10.67 -3.42 6.40
CA ASP A 220 10.27 -2.04 6.21
C ASP A 220 8.75 -1.90 6.30
N PRO A 221 8.21 -0.86 6.96
CA PRO A 221 6.77 -0.62 7.04
C PRO A 221 6.25 -0.05 5.73
N VAL A 222 5.20 -0.68 5.19
CA VAL A 222 4.65 -0.33 3.87
C VAL A 222 3.16 0.00 3.89
N ASP A 223 2.43 -0.27 4.99
CA ASP A 223 1.07 0.25 5.24
C ASP A 223 0.62 -0.07 6.68
N ALA A 224 -0.52 0.47 7.13
CA ALA A 224 -1.11 0.14 8.42
C ALA A 224 -2.64 0.31 8.45
N THR A 225 -3.29 -0.43 9.36
CA THR A 225 -4.74 -0.29 9.60
C THR A 225 -5.05 -0.39 11.09
N ALA A 226 -5.92 0.48 11.57
CA ALA A 226 -6.37 0.52 12.95
C ALA A 226 -7.43 -0.56 13.21
N LEU A 227 -7.35 -1.16 14.40
CA LEU A 227 -8.31 -2.11 14.91
C LEU A 227 -9.35 -1.42 15.81
N PRO A 228 -10.54 -2.01 15.96
CA PRO A 228 -11.61 -1.51 16.84
C PRO A 228 -11.20 -1.31 18.30
N ASP A 229 -10.24 -2.10 18.78
CA ASP A 229 -9.72 -2.01 20.15
C ASP A 229 -8.64 -0.94 20.34
N GLY A 230 -8.30 -0.21 19.27
CA GLY A 230 -7.32 0.87 19.27
C GLY A 230 -5.89 0.44 18.92
N ARG A 231 -5.61 -0.85 18.82
CA ARG A 231 -4.31 -1.34 18.30
C ARG A 231 -4.20 -1.07 16.80
N VAL A 232 -2.98 -1.15 16.28
CA VAL A 232 -2.69 -0.97 14.85
C VAL A 232 -2.02 -2.22 14.32
N LEU A 233 -2.51 -2.72 13.18
CA LEU A 233 -1.79 -3.69 12.36
C LEU A 233 -0.89 -2.94 11.39
N ILE A 234 0.35 -3.38 11.29
CA ILE A 234 1.39 -2.77 10.45
C ILE A 234 1.83 -3.84 9.45
N LEU A 235 1.69 -3.51 8.17
CA LEU A 235 2.21 -4.33 7.08
C LEU A 235 3.69 -4.06 6.93
N LEU A 236 4.47 -5.13 6.89
CA LEU A 236 5.91 -5.10 6.78
C LEU A 236 6.32 -5.88 5.53
N ARG A 237 7.27 -5.33 4.79
CA ARG A 237 7.89 -5.96 3.62
C ARG A 237 9.37 -6.20 3.89
N ARG A 238 9.89 -7.30 3.38
CA ARG A 238 11.32 -7.55 3.25
C ARG A 238 11.64 -7.93 1.82
N VAL A 239 12.63 -7.26 1.23
CA VAL A 239 13.14 -7.57 -0.10
C VAL A 239 14.46 -8.33 0.01
N GLU A 240 14.49 -9.56 -0.48
CA GLU A 240 15.73 -10.28 -0.72
C GLU A 240 16.15 -10.04 -2.19
N TYR A 241 17.23 -9.27 -2.38
CA TYR A 241 17.79 -8.91 -3.69
C TYR A 241 18.48 -10.09 -4.39
N ALA A 242 17.75 -11.20 -4.59
CA ALA A 242 18.13 -12.33 -5.42
C ALA A 242 17.71 -12.09 -6.90
N LEU A 243 18.03 -13.03 -7.79
CA LEU A 243 17.55 -13.03 -9.18
C LEU A 243 16.72 -14.31 -9.44
N PRO A 244 15.38 -14.22 -9.57
CA PRO A 244 14.56 -13.02 -9.36
C PRO A 244 14.52 -12.57 -7.89
N ALA A 245 14.16 -11.30 -7.65
CA ALA A 245 13.96 -10.76 -6.31
C ALA A 245 12.87 -11.57 -5.58
N ARG A 246 13.01 -11.69 -4.26
CA ARG A 246 12.04 -12.39 -3.42
C ARG A 246 11.52 -11.45 -2.37
N PHE A 247 10.23 -11.55 -2.11
CA PHE A 247 9.53 -10.72 -1.13
C PHE A 247 9.02 -11.62 -0.01
N ASP A 248 9.24 -11.17 1.22
CA ASP A 248 8.55 -11.69 2.38
C ASP A 248 7.70 -10.58 2.99
N THR A 249 6.52 -10.95 3.45
CA THR A 249 5.59 -10.04 4.10
C THR A 249 5.32 -10.51 5.52
N ALA A 250 5.19 -9.57 6.44
CA ALA A 250 4.71 -9.83 7.78
C ALA A 250 3.62 -8.84 8.18
N ILE A 251 2.71 -9.27 9.05
CA ILE A 251 1.81 -8.37 9.76
C ILE A 251 2.29 -8.33 11.20
N ALA A 252 2.53 -7.13 11.70
CA ALA A 252 2.83 -6.87 13.09
C ALA A 252 1.69 -6.11 13.76
N ILE A 253 1.60 -6.20 15.09
CA ILE A 253 0.62 -5.49 15.91
C ILE A 253 1.33 -4.65 16.97
N ALA A 254 0.81 -3.46 17.23
CA ALA A 254 1.29 -2.58 18.29
C ALA A 254 0.17 -1.68 18.85
N ASP A 255 0.33 -1.22 20.08
CA ASP A 255 -0.57 -0.25 20.70
C ASP A 255 -0.03 1.18 20.49
N PRO A 256 -0.75 2.06 19.75
CA PRO A 256 -0.32 3.44 19.55
C PRO A 256 -0.35 4.29 20.82
N ALA A 257 -0.95 3.80 21.93
CA ALA A 257 -0.88 4.43 23.24
C ALA A 257 0.52 4.33 23.88
N GLU A 258 1.42 3.51 23.33
CA GLU A 258 2.83 3.41 23.76
C GLU A 258 3.75 4.42 23.09
N ILE A 259 3.29 5.13 22.05
CA ILE A 259 4.10 6.12 21.32
C ILE A 259 4.48 7.28 22.24
N ARG A 260 5.77 7.62 22.31
CA ARG A 260 6.32 8.73 23.10
C ARG A 260 7.27 9.55 22.23
N ALA A 261 7.36 10.85 22.51
CA ALA A 261 8.19 11.78 21.74
C ALA A 261 9.67 11.41 21.86
N GLY A 262 10.34 11.23 20.72
CA GLY A 262 11.78 10.89 20.65
C GLY A 262 12.14 9.48 21.10
N GLU A 263 11.15 8.65 21.43
CA GLU A 263 11.31 7.25 21.81
C GLU A 263 11.02 6.34 20.62
N VAL A 264 11.30 5.04 20.80
CA VAL A 264 10.98 4.02 19.81
C VAL A 264 9.64 3.34 20.10
N TRP A 265 8.86 3.11 19.05
CA TRP A 265 7.65 2.29 19.06
C TRP A 265 7.98 0.93 18.44
N ARG A 266 7.53 -0.16 19.06
CA ARG A 266 7.84 -1.54 18.65
C ARG A 266 6.56 -2.29 18.35
N ALA A 267 6.61 -3.16 17.36
CA ALA A 267 5.51 -4.06 17.02
C ALA A 267 5.92 -5.53 17.16
N GLN A 268 4.94 -6.37 17.44
CA GLN A 268 5.08 -7.82 17.50
C GLN A 268 4.57 -8.43 16.20
N ILE A 269 5.39 -9.21 15.49
CA ILE A 269 4.93 -9.98 14.32
C ILE A 269 3.91 -11.03 14.79
N ILE A 270 2.75 -11.03 14.14
CA ILE A 270 1.66 -12.00 14.36
C ILE A 270 1.43 -12.89 13.14
N GLN A 271 1.84 -12.46 11.95
CA GLN A 271 1.64 -13.20 10.70
C GLN A 271 2.85 -13.05 9.79
N ARG A 272 3.20 -14.11 9.07
CA ARG A 272 4.22 -14.14 8.02
C ARG A 272 3.70 -14.79 6.75
N MET A 273 4.19 -14.30 5.62
CA MET A 273 3.88 -14.72 4.26
C MET A 273 5.19 -14.74 3.47
N SER A 274 5.62 -15.91 3.00
CA SER A 274 6.98 -16.11 2.48
C SER A 274 7.08 -17.21 1.41
N GLY A 275 5.95 -17.66 0.85
CA GLY A 275 5.97 -18.78 -0.09
C GLY A 275 4.91 -18.71 -1.18
N GLY A 276 5.26 -19.23 -2.36
CA GLY A 276 4.36 -19.31 -3.50
C GLY A 276 3.83 -17.93 -3.89
N VAL A 277 2.51 -17.84 -4.10
CA VAL A 277 1.80 -16.58 -4.41
C VAL A 277 1.77 -15.58 -3.25
N PHE A 278 2.25 -15.96 -2.07
CA PHE A 278 2.31 -15.10 -0.89
C PHE A 278 3.72 -14.55 -0.64
N ALA A 279 4.71 -14.96 -1.45
CA ALA A 279 6.03 -14.32 -1.54
C ALA A 279 6.00 -13.23 -2.63
N ASP A 280 5.09 -12.27 -2.47
CA ASP A 280 4.83 -11.20 -3.44
C ASP A 280 4.95 -9.83 -2.73
N ASN A 281 4.94 -8.75 -3.49
CA ASN A 281 5.11 -7.39 -2.96
C ASN A 281 3.83 -6.86 -2.33
N PHE A 282 3.43 -7.36 -1.15
CA PHE A 282 2.27 -6.83 -0.43
C PHE A 282 2.56 -5.44 0.14
N GLU A 283 1.76 -4.46 -0.26
CA GLU A 283 1.96 -3.05 0.04
C GLU A 283 0.71 -2.37 0.60
N GLY A 284 -0.47 -3.00 0.57
CA GLY A 284 -1.67 -2.42 1.20
C GLY A 284 -2.30 -3.35 2.24
N ILE A 285 -2.79 -2.80 3.35
CA ILE A 285 -3.51 -3.51 4.42
C ILE A 285 -4.78 -2.78 4.86
N ALA A 286 -5.89 -3.51 4.99
CA ALA A 286 -7.13 -2.95 5.54
C ALA A 286 -7.82 -3.93 6.47
N PHE A 287 -8.35 -3.42 7.58
CA PHE A 287 -9.28 -4.15 8.43
C PHE A 287 -10.73 -3.83 8.05
N VAL A 288 -11.51 -4.87 7.77
CA VAL A 288 -12.95 -4.76 7.53
C VAL A 288 -13.69 -5.45 8.69
N PRO A 289 -14.39 -4.70 9.56
CA PRO A 289 -15.12 -5.28 10.69
C PRO A 289 -16.27 -6.18 10.22
N ASP A 290 -16.56 -7.20 11.02
CA ASP A 290 -17.76 -8.00 10.84
C ASP A 290 -19.01 -7.18 11.22
N VAL A 291 -20.09 -7.36 10.47
CA VAL A 291 -21.33 -6.60 10.65
C VAL A 291 -22.04 -6.97 11.95
N ALA A 292 -21.92 -8.22 12.41
CA ALA A 292 -22.55 -8.70 13.63
C ALA A 292 -21.70 -8.45 14.87
N ASP A 293 -20.37 -8.51 14.73
CA ASP A 293 -19.43 -8.23 15.82
C ASP A 293 -18.25 -7.37 15.32
N PRO A 294 -18.28 -6.05 15.55
CA PRO A 294 -17.23 -5.16 15.10
C PRO A 294 -15.85 -5.46 15.67
N ALA A 295 -15.73 -6.20 16.79
CA ALA A 295 -14.43 -6.63 17.33
C ALA A 295 -13.78 -7.73 16.48
N ARG A 296 -14.58 -8.43 15.68
CA ARG A 296 -14.15 -9.43 14.69
C ARG A 296 -14.16 -8.82 13.30
N GLY A 297 -13.59 -9.54 12.34
CA GLY A 297 -13.63 -9.11 10.96
C GLY A 297 -12.66 -9.85 10.08
N ALA A 298 -12.15 -9.15 9.09
CA ALA A 298 -11.15 -9.66 8.17
C ALA A 298 -10.04 -8.64 7.96
N VAL A 299 -8.80 -9.14 7.94
CA VAL A 299 -7.64 -8.37 7.49
C VAL A 299 -7.42 -8.71 6.02
N TRP A 300 -7.39 -7.68 5.19
CA TRP A 300 -7.18 -7.77 3.76
C TRP A 300 -5.82 -7.21 3.40
N LEU A 301 -5.12 -7.87 2.48
CA LEU A 301 -3.88 -7.38 1.90
C LEU A 301 -4.00 -7.29 0.39
N VAL A 302 -3.34 -6.32 -0.24
CA VAL A 302 -3.15 -6.26 -1.69
C VAL A 302 -1.66 -6.23 -2.02
N SER A 303 -1.26 -6.96 -3.06
CA SER A 303 0.09 -6.87 -3.61
C SER A 303 0.15 -6.00 -4.84
N ASP A 304 1.30 -5.34 -4.95
CA ASP A 304 1.78 -4.66 -6.13
C ASP A 304 2.50 -5.67 -7.06
N ASP A 305 2.24 -5.52 -8.36
CA ASP A 305 2.87 -6.33 -9.39
C ASP A 305 4.23 -5.77 -9.87
N ASN A 306 4.69 -4.62 -9.37
CA ASN A 306 5.83 -3.81 -9.85
C ASN A 306 5.99 -3.79 -11.39
N PHE A 307 4.92 -4.00 -12.15
CA PHE A 307 4.95 -4.25 -13.60
C PHE A 307 5.92 -5.37 -14.04
N SER A 308 6.24 -6.30 -13.15
CA SER A 308 7.07 -7.47 -13.39
C SER A 308 6.20 -8.63 -13.87
N VAL A 309 6.65 -9.36 -14.90
CA VAL A 309 5.95 -10.58 -15.37
C VAL A 309 5.90 -11.69 -14.31
N PHE A 310 6.65 -11.57 -13.23
CA PHE A 310 6.72 -12.56 -12.15
C PHE A 310 5.81 -12.26 -10.96
N GLN A 311 5.33 -11.03 -10.83
CA GLN A 311 4.49 -10.60 -9.73
C GLN A 311 3.05 -10.42 -10.19
N LYS A 312 2.12 -10.47 -9.25
CA LYS A 312 0.68 -10.44 -9.53
C LYS A 312 0.01 -9.43 -8.61
N ASN A 313 -1.10 -8.86 -9.06
CA ASN A 313 -2.01 -8.14 -8.18
C ASN A 313 -2.84 -9.15 -7.39
N VAL A 314 -2.43 -9.47 -6.17
CA VAL A 314 -3.05 -10.49 -5.32
C VAL A 314 -3.78 -9.82 -4.17
N LEU A 315 -5.07 -10.14 -4.01
CA LEU A 315 -5.86 -9.78 -2.84
C LEU A 315 -5.93 -10.98 -1.90
N VAL A 316 -5.49 -10.83 -0.65
CA VAL A 316 -5.49 -11.88 0.37
C VAL A 316 -6.43 -11.52 1.51
N ARG A 317 -7.10 -12.52 2.09
CA ARG A 317 -7.96 -12.35 3.26
C ARG A 317 -7.57 -13.27 4.39
N PHE A 318 -7.41 -12.69 5.57
CA PHE A 318 -7.25 -13.35 6.84
C PHE A 318 -8.46 -13.11 7.74
N GLU A 319 -8.86 -14.11 8.52
CA GLU A 319 -9.86 -13.91 9.58
C GLU A 319 -9.23 -13.23 10.79
N TRP A 320 -9.94 -12.25 11.35
CA TRP A 320 -9.66 -11.64 12.64
C TRP A 320 -10.77 -12.02 13.63
N SER A 321 -10.42 -12.80 14.65
CA SER A 321 -11.35 -13.32 15.66
C SER A 321 -10.85 -13.09 17.10
N ARG A 322 -9.94 -12.14 17.27
CA ARG A 322 -9.21 -11.86 18.51
C ARG A 322 -9.80 -10.72 19.30
#